data_AF-A0A0D3KD83-F1
#
_entry.id   AF-A0A0D3KD83-F1
#
_cell.length_a   1.000
_cell.length_b   1.000
_cell.length_c   1.000
_cell.angle_alpha   90.00
_cell.angle_beta   90.00
_cell.angle_gamma   90.00
#
_symmetry.space_group_name_H-M   'P 1'
#
loop_
_entity.id
_entity.type
_entity.pdbx_description
1 polymer ?
#
loop_
_entity_poly.entity_id
_entity_poly.type
_entity_poly.pdbx_seq_one_letter_code
_entity_poly.pdbx_strand_id
1 'polypeptide(L)'
;MTLSRSQLEQIRADAGADAVPIDFAKMASWSEVEAAAFFESGGDDHGPPPALQMVMDDLAMRFVVNCPAEEQESFERLLFQVEAAFWFYDDEYREIWPHSFPCFTLLQFAQKLFEMCELLKPFAARTSELYEKFRQYKIQIPTCGAMLLDQSQTKERLPVPEKLEAGR
;
A
#
# COMPACT_ATOMS: atom_id res chain seq x y z
N MET A 1 18.36 15.49 -12.74
CA MET A 1 19.73 15.91 -12.39
C MET A 1 20.42 14.71 -11.77
N THR A 2 21.65 14.41 -12.16
CA THR A 2 22.40 13.28 -11.61
C THR A 2 23.01 13.66 -10.26
N LEU A 3 22.93 12.77 -9.28
CA LEU A 3 23.49 13.01 -7.94
C LEU A 3 25.02 12.92 -7.95
N SER A 4 25.68 13.89 -7.31
CA SER A 4 27.12 13.82 -7.04
C SER A 4 27.40 12.93 -5.82
N ARG A 5 28.63 12.41 -5.72
CA ARG A 5 29.04 11.56 -4.60
C ARG A 5 28.93 12.26 -3.25
N SER A 6 29.22 13.56 -3.19
CA SER A 6 29.08 14.34 -1.96
C SER A 6 27.63 14.57 -1.56
N GLN A 7 26.70 14.66 -2.53
CA GLN A 7 25.26 14.73 -2.24
C GLN A 7 24.77 13.41 -1.64
N LEU A 8 25.18 12.27 -2.20
CA LEU A 8 24.82 10.95 -1.66
C LEU A 8 25.39 10.73 -0.26
N GLU A 9 26.61 11.18 0.01
CA GLU A 9 27.22 11.11 1.35
C GLU A 9 26.44 11.98 2.36
N GLN A 10 26.00 13.17 1.96
CA GLN A 10 25.18 14.03 2.82
C GLN A 10 23.82 13.40 3.10
N ILE A 11 23.11 12.91 2.07
CA ILE A 11 21.80 12.28 2.21
C ILE A 11 21.88 11.02 3.09
N ARG A 12 22.93 10.21 2.93
CA ARG A 12 23.17 9.03 3.78
C ARG A 12 23.39 9.42 5.24
N ALA A 13 24.18 10.47 5.49
CA ALA A 13 24.43 10.97 6.83
C ALA A 13 23.16 11.53 7.48
N ASP A 14 22.35 12.27 6.72
CA ASP A 14 21.08 12.82 7.19
C ASP A 14 20.05 11.72 7.52
N ALA A 15 20.07 10.61 6.77
CA ALA A 15 19.25 9.42 7.04
C ALA A 15 19.80 8.51 8.17
N GLY A 16 20.99 8.80 8.71
CA GLY A 16 21.63 7.96 9.75
C GLY A 16 22.05 6.57 9.26
N ALA A 17 22.18 6.38 7.95
CA ALA A 17 22.38 5.08 7.30
C ALA A 17 23.85 4.77 7.03
N ASP A 18 24.75 5.04 7.98
CA ASP A 18 26.20 4.91 7.78
C ASP A 18 26.68 3.48 7.48
N ALA A 19 25.87 2.48 7.84
CA ALA A 19 26.13 1.08 7.54
C ALA A 19 25.80 0.69 6.09
N VAL A 20 25.04 1.51 5.35
CA VAL A 20 24.61 1.21 3.98
C VAL A 20 25.67 1.67 2.98
N PRO A 21 26.21 0.77 2.13
CA PRO A 21 27.22 1.12 1.14
C PRO A 21 26.61 1.95 0.00
N ILE A 22 27.32 3.02 -0.39
CA ILE A 22 26.92 3.86 -1.54
C ILE A 22 27.39 3.20 -2.84
N ASP A 23 26.46 2.69 -3.63
CA ASP A 23 26.73 2.25 -4.99
C ASP A 23 26.53 3.42 -5.97
N PHE A 24 27.60 4.15 -6.23
CA PHE A 24 27.57 5.32 -7.11
C PHE A 24 27.12 4.98 -8.54
N ALA A 25 27.40 3.76 -9.04
CA ALA A 25 27.01 3.38 -10.39
C ALA A 25 25.48 3.23 -10.53
N LYS A 26 24.83 2.72 -9.49
CA LYS A 26 23.36 2.58 -9.42
C LYS A 26 22.68 3.89 -9.04
N MET A 27 23.24 4.63 -8.09
CA MET A 27 22.59 5.77 -7.43
C MET A 27 22.81 7.11 -8.13
N ALA A 28 23.78 7.24 -9.04
CA ALA A 28 24.04 8.51 -9.75
C ALA A 28 22.88 8.95 -10.65
N SER A 29 22.03 8.02 -11.10
CA SER A 29 20.83 8.32 -11.89
C SER A 29 19.60 8.68 -11.05
N TRP A 30 19.65 8.49 -9.73
CA TRP A 30 18.53 8.79 -8.85
C TRP A 30 18.42 10.29 -8.56
N SER A 31 17.23 10.70 -8.14
CA SER A 31 16.93 11.98 -7.53
C SER A 31 17.24 11.97 -6.03
N GLU A 32 17.35 13.15 -5.42
CA GLU A 32 17.66 13.28 -3.98
C GLU A 32 16.64 12.55 -3.10
N VAL A 33 15.35 12.58 -3.47
CA VAL A 33 14.25 11.90 -2.75
C VAL A 33 14.40 10.39 -2.81
N GLU A 34 14.81 9.87 -3.97
CA GLU A 34 15.01 8.45 -4.19
C GLU A 34 16.21 7.90 -3.40
N ALA A 35 17.32 8.66 -3.37
CA ALA A 35 18.47 8.31 -2.56
C ALA A 35 18.16 8.39 -1.06
N ALA A 36 17.41 9.40 -0.62
CA ALA A 36 16.98 9.53 0.76
C ALA A 36 16.15 8.33 1.20
N ALA A 37 15.13 7.96 0.41
CA ALA A 37 14.25 6.83 0.70
C ALA A 37 15.03 5.50 0.79
N PHE A 38 16.03 5.27 -0.07
CA PHE A 38 16.87 4.08 -0.02
C PHE A 38 17.75 4.00 1.24
N PHE A 39 18.30 5.12 1.67
CA PHE A 39 19.09 5.16 2.90
C PHE A 39 18.21 5.05 4.15
N GLU A 40 17.04 5.69 4.15
CA GLU A 40 16.03 5.57 5.20
C GLU A 40 15.49 4.13 5.34
N SER A 41 15.41 3.37 4.24
CA SER A 41 15.01 1.95 4.27
C SER A 41 16.11 0.99 4.73
N GLY A 42 17.30 1.50 5.10
CA GLY A 42 18.40 0.66 5.55
C GLY A 42 19.12 -0.11 4.43
N GLY A 43 18.97 0.32 3.18
CA GLY A 43 19.66 -0.27 2.03
C GLY A 43 18.98 -1.48 1.40
N ASP A 44 17.67 -1.63 1.64
CA ASP A 44 16.88 -2.71 1.04
C ASP A 44 16.81 -2.57 -0.50
N ASP A 45 16.86 -3.69 -1.22
CA ASP A 45 17.04 -3.71 -2.69
C ASP A 45 15.77 -3.33 -3.47
N HIS A 46 14.71 -2.88 -2.78
CA HIS A 46 13.45 -2.42 -3.37
C HIS A 46 13.64 -1.19 -4.28
N GLY A 47 14.77 -0.48 -4.14
CA GLY A 47 15.11 0.64 -5.00
C GLY A 47 14.28 1.89 -4.70
N PRO A 48 14.30 2.88 -5.61
CA PRO A 48 13.58 4.13 -5.41
C PRO A 48 12.07 3.94 -5.37
N PRO A 49 11.34 4.78 -4.61
CA PRO A 49 9.88 4.78 -4.61
C PRO A 49 9.33 5.06 -6.02
N PRO A 50 8.45 4.19 -6.56
CA PRO A 50 7.84 4.43 -7.86
C PRO A 50 6.88 5.63 -7.79
N ALA A 51 6.60 6.22 -8.96
CA ALA A 51 5.60 7.28 -9.05
C ALA A 51 4.20 6.76 -8.66
N LEU A 52 3.44 7.56 -7.93
CA LEU A 52 2.08 7.20 -7.48
C LEU A 52 1.18 6.74 -8.63
N GLN A 53 1.31 7.34 -9.82
CA GLN A 53 0.57 6.91 -11.01
C GLN A 53 0.87 5.46 -11.39
N MET A 54 2.15 5.07 -11.42
CA MET A 54 2.56 3.71 -11.77
C MET A 54 2.05 2.69 -10.75
N VAL A 55 2.05 3.06 -9.46
CA VAL A 55 1.49 2.23 -8.38
C VAL A 55 -0.02 2.05 -8.57
N MET A 56 -0.75 3.13 -8.82
CA MET A 56 -2.20 3.06 -9.02
C MET A 56 -2.57 2.27 -10.28
N ASP A 57 -1.78 2.38 -11.35
CA ASP A 57 -1.98 1.59 -12.58
C ASP A 57 -1.69 0.11 -12.34
N ASP A 58 -0.61 -0.23 -11.60
CA ASP A 58 -0.30 -1.60 -11.19
C ASP A 58 -1.43 -2.21 -10.34
N LEU A 59 -1.91 -1.48 -9.33
CA LEU A 59 -3.04 -1.90 -8.49
C LEU A 59 -4.32 -2.08 -9.32
N ALA A 60 -4.61 -1.15 -10.23
CA ALA A 60 -5.75 -1.27 -11.13
C ALA A 60 -5.63 -2.52 -12.01
N MET A 61 -4.46 -2.80 -12.58
CA MET A 61 -4.24 -4.01 -13.39
C MET A 61 -4.40 -5.29 -12.59
N ARG A 62 -3.88 -5.33 -11.36
CA ARG A 62 -3.92 -6.52 -10.50
C ARG A 62 -5.32 -6.85 -9.98
N PHE A 63 -6.03 -5.82 -9.50
CA PHE A 63 -7.27 -6.01 -8.74
C PHE A 63 -8.53 -5.65 -9.50
N VAL A 64 -8.46 -4.76 -10.50
CA VAL A 64 -9.64 -4.21 -11.17
C VAL A 64 -9.76 -4.72 -12.60
N VAL A 65 -8.77 -4.47 -13.45
CA VAL A 65 -8.86 -4.71 -14.90
C VAL A 65 -8.97 -6.21 -15.21
N ASN A 66 -8.18 -7.02 -14.51
CA ASN A 66 -8.12 -8.47 -14.74
C ASN A 66 -9.00 -9.26 -13.75
N CYS A 67 -9.89 -8.60 -13.00
CA CYS A 67 -10.77 -9.33 -12.10
C CYS A 67 -11.81 -10.16 -12.89
N PRO A 68 -12.28 -11.29 -12.35
CA PRO A 68 -13.27 -12.13 -13.00
C PRO A 68 -14.55 -11.34 -13.34
N ALA A 69 -15.22 -11.74 -14.43
CA ALA A 69 -16.39 -11.03 -14.93
C ALA A 69 -17.50 -10.93 -13.86
N GLU A 70 -17.64 -11.95 -13.01
CA GLU A 70 -18.62 -12.00 -11.91
C GLU A 70 -18.40 -10.87 -10.90
N GLU A 71 -17.15 -10.45 -10.69
CA GLU A 71 -16.80 -9.34 -9.79
C GLU A 71 -17.02 -7.96 -10.44
N GLN A 72 -17.10 -7.90 -11.77
CA GLN A 72 -17.40 -6.67 -12.53
C GLN A 72 -18.91 -6.45 -12.72
N GLU A 73 -19.75 -7.44 -12.41
CA GLU A 73 -21.21 -7.35 -12.57
C GLU A 73 -21.86 -6.30 -11.67
N SER A 74 -21.23 -5.99 -10.52
CA SER A 74 -21.77 -5.06 -9.53
C SER A 74 -20.67 -4.24 -8.87
N PHE A 75 -20.96 -2.96 -8.60
CA PHE A 75 -20.02 -2.07 -7.93
C PHE A 75 -19.73 -2.50 -6.50
N GLU A 76 -20.68 -3.15 -5.83
CA GLU A 76 -20.48 -3.71 -4.49
C GLU A 76 -19.37 -4.77 -4.49
N ARG A 77 -19.36 -5.66 -5.50
CA ARG A 77 -18.32 -6.68 -5.69
C ARG A 77 -16.98 -6.04 -6.08
N LEU A 78 -17.00 -5.16 -7.06
CA LEU A 78 -15.83 -4.43 -7.51
C LEU A 78 -15.16 -3.65 -6.36
N LEU A 79 -15.94 -3.07 -5.45
CA LEU A 79 -15.40 -2.34 -4.30
C LEU A 79 -14.73 -3.25 -3.24
N PHE A 80 -15.00 -4.57 -3.21
CA PHE A 80 -14.15 -5.50 -2.46
C PHE A 80 -12.76 -5.62 -3.06
N GLN A 81 -12.65 -5.60 -4.40
CA GLN A 81 -11.34 -5.59 -5.06
C GLN A 81 -10.59 -4.28 -4.83
N VAL A 82 -11.30 -3.15 -4.83
CA VAL A 82 -10.73 -1.85 -4.48
C VAL A 82 -10.25 -1.82 -3.03
N GLU A 83 -10.99 -2.43 -2.11
CA GLU A 83 -10.56 -2.59 -0.73
C GLU A 83 -9.33 -3.50 -0.59
N ALA A 84 -9.26 -4.61 -1.32
CA ALA A 84 -8.06 -5.46 -1.36
C ALA A 84 -6.85 -4.68 -1.90
N ALA A 85 -7.03 -3.88 -2.96
CA ALA A 85 -5.99 -3.01 -3.51
C ALA A 85 -5.52 -1.94 -2.51
N PHE A 86 -6.43 -1.40 -1.69
CA PHE A 86 -6.10 -0.45 -0.63
C PHE A 86 -5.20 -1.08 0.44
N TRP A 87 -5.54 -2.28 0.90
CA TRP A 87 -4.70 -2.99 1.89
C TRP A 87 -3.35 -3.38 1.30
N PHE A 88 -3.32 -3.83 0.05
CA PHE A 88 -2.07 -4.09 -0.65
C PHE A 88 -1.21 -2.82 -0.78
N TYR A 89 -1.83 -1.66 -1.05
CA TYR A 89 -1.12 -0.38 -1.06
C TYR A 89 -0.48 -0.04 0.30
N ASP A 90 -1.22 -0.22 1.38
CA ASP A 90 -0.72 0.12 2.73
C ASP A 90 0.38 -0.86 3.18
N ASP A 91 0.21 -2.16 2.94
CA ASP A 91 1.18 -3.19 3.35
C ASP A 91 2.41 -3.26 2.43
N GLU A 92 2.26 -3.17 1.11
CA GLU A 92 3.38 -3.43 0.19
C GLU A 92 4.08 -2.16 -0.29
N TYR A 93 3.37 -1.03 -0.38
CA TYR A 93 3.97 0.23 -0.87
C TYR A 93 4.28 1.19 0.27
N ARG A 94 3.36 1.38 1.25
CA ARG A 94 3.63 2.30 2.36
C ARG A 94 4.54 1.73 3.43
N GLU A 95 4.56 0.40 3.65
CA GLU A 95 5.51 -0.21 4.58
C GLU A 95 6.95 -0.03 4.08
N ILE A 96 7.17 -0.16 2.76
CA ILE A 96 8.48 0.02 2.11
C ILE A 96 8.86 1.51 1.98
N TRP A 97 7.92 2.37 1.56
CA TRP A 97 8.20 3.80 1.30
C TRP A 97 7.22 4.74 2.03
N PRO A 98 7.25 4.80 3.37
CA PRO A 98 6.24 5.48 4.19
C PRO A 98 6.18 7.00 3.97
N HIS A 99 7.29 7.63 3.57
CA HIS A 99 7.38 9.07 3.33
C HIS A 99 7.02 9.48 1.90
N SER A 100 7.07 8.54 0.95
CA SER A 100 6.80 8.80 -0.47
C SER A 100 5.32 8.65 -0.82
N PHE A 101 4.60 7.84 -0.03
CA PHE A 101 3.21 7.50 -0.29
C PHE A 101 2.28 8.09 0.78
N PRO A 102 1.25 8.86 0.37
CA PRO A 102 0.30 9.44 1.32
C PRO A 102 -0.53 8.37 2.02
N CYS A 103 -0.82 8.59 3.30
CA CYS A 103 -1.79 7.79 4.02
C CYS A 103 -3.21 8.17 3.54
N PHE A 104 -3.93 7.20 3.00
CA PHE A 104 -5.30 7.39 2.53
C PHE A 104 -6.29 6.72 3.47
N THR A 105 -7.49 7.30 3.57
CA THR A 105 -8.66 6.50 3.95
C THR A 105 -9.09 5.65 2.75
N LEU A 106 -9.81 4.55 3.00
CA LEU A 106 -10.32 3.70 1.92
C LEU A 106 -11.14 4.50 0.88
N LEU A 107 -11.93 5.48 1.31
CA LEU A 107 -12.68 6.35 0.39
C LEU A 107 -11.77 7.24 -0.46
N GLN A 108 -10.74 7.84 0.14
CA GLN A 108 -9.78 8.68 -0.59
C GLN A 108 -8.98 7.87 -1.61
N PHE A 109 -8.56 6.66 -1.20
CA PHE A 109 -7.90 5.72 -2.10
C PHE A 109 -8.83 5.33 -3.25
N ALA A 110 -10.07 4.96 -2.96
CA ALA A 110 -11.04 4.61 -3.99
C ALA A 110 -11.29 5.77 -4.96
N GLN A 111 -11.40 7.01 -4.47
CA GLN A 111 -11.53 8.20 -5.33
C GLN A 111 -10.32 8.35 -6.26
N LYS A 112 -9.10 8.19 -5.75
CA LYS A 112 -7.88 8.27 -6.57
C LYS A 112 -7.80 7.15 -7.60
N LEU A 113 -8.07 5.92 -7.20
CA LEU A 113 -8.07 4.78 -8.11
C LEU A 113 -9.11 4.94 -9.21
N PHE A 114 -10.31 5.45 -8.90
CA PHE A 114 -11.35 5.72 -9.90
C PHE A 114 -10.96 6.84 -10.86
N GLU A 115 -10.29 7.90 -10.40
CA GLU A 115 -9.82 9.00 -11.25
C GLU A 115 -8.71 8.56 -12.24
N MET A 116 -7.86 7.64 -11.80
CA MET A 116 -6.63 7.25 -12.49
C MET A 116 -6.84 6.04 -13.41
N CYS A 117 -7.71 5.09 -13.04
CA CYS A 117 -8.03 3.92 -13.86
C CYS A 117 -9.06 4.27 -14.95
N GLU A 118 -8.71 4.09 -16.22
CA GLU A 118 -9.58 4.43 -17.36
C GLU A 118 -10.94 3.74 -17.32
N LEU A 119 -11.00 2.48 -16.85
CA LEU A 119 -12.22 1.70 -16.74
C LEU A 119 -13.20 2.25 -15.67
N LEU A 120 -12.65 2.84 -14.60
CA LEU A 120 -13.43 3.37 -13.48
C LEU A 120 -13.72 4.87 -13.60
N LYS A 121 -12.95 5.57 -14.42
CA LYS A 121 -13.02 7.02 -14.63
C LYS A 121 -14.42 7.57 -14.91
N PRO A 122 -15.29 6.89 -15.70
CA PRO A 122 -16.67 7.34 -15.91
C PRO A 122 -17.50 7.44 -14.63
N PHE A 123 -17.11 6.69 -13.59
CA PHE A 123 -17.81 6.60 -12.32
C PHE A 123 -17.16 7.41 -11.19
N ALA A 124 -16.02 8.06 -11.45
CA ALA A 124 -15.25 8.80 -10.44
C ALA A 124 -16.07 9.88 -9.71
N ALA A 125 -16.96 10.58 -10.42
CA ALA A 125 -17.85 11.57 -9.81
C ALA A 125 -18.87 10.96 -8.82
N ARG A 126 -19.12 9.65 -8.92
CA ARG A 126 -20.09 8.91 -8.12
C ARG A 126 -19.44 8.00 -7.07
N THR A 127 -18.10 8.01 -6.95
CA THR A 127 -17.38 7.10 -6.04
C THR A 127 -17.89 7.19 -4.61
N SER A 128 -18.20 8.38 -4.09
CA SER A 128 -18.74 8.55 -2.73
C SER A 128 -20.12 7.90 -2.54
N GLU A 129 -20.99 7.96 -3.56
CA GLU A 129 -22.31 7.31 -3.54
C GLU A 129 -22.15 5.78 -3.55
N LEU A 130 -21.29 5.27 -4.44
CA LEU A 130 -21.02 3.85 -4.59
C LEU A 130 -20.37 3.27 -3.32
N TYR A 131 -19.44 4.02 -2.72
CA TYR A 131 -18.79 3.64 -1.47
C TYR A 131 -19.78 3.51 -0.32
N GLU A 132 -20.74 4.44 -0.19
CA GLU A 132 -21.75 4.36 0.87
C GLU A 132 -22.66 3.13 0.68
N LYS A 133 -23.06 2.81 -0.56
CA LYS A 133 -23.79 1.57 -0.87
C LYS A 133 -23.00 0.32 -0.51
N PHE A 134 -21.71 0.29 -0.87
CA PHE A 134 -20.81 -0.79 -0.50
C PHE A 134 -20.71 -0.96 1.01
N ARG A 135 -20.55 0.14 1.77
CA ARG A 135 -20.49 0.10 3.22
C ARG A 135 -21.77 -0.48 3.84
N GLN A 136 -22.93 -0.06 3.33
CA GLN A 136 -24.24 -0.56 3.79
C GLN A 136 -24.39 -2.05 3.48
N TYR A 137 -23.99 -2.49 2.29
CA TYR A 137 -23.97 -3.90 1.91
C TYR A 137 -23.04 -4.71 2.81
N LYS A 138 -21.81 -4.24 3.03
CA LYS A 138 -20.79 -4.94 3.82
C LYS A 138 -21.21 -5.19 5.27
N ILE A 139 -21.91 -4.25 5.89
CA ILE A 139 -22.44 -4.40 7.26
C ILE A 139 -23.50 -5.52 7.36
N GLN A 140 -24.21 -5.82 6.26
CA GLN A 140 -25.23 -6.86 6.23
C GLN A 140 -24.64 -8.26 6.00
N ILE A 141 -23.37 -8.36 5.62
CA ILE A 141 -22.72 -9.66 5.38
C ILE A 141 -22.58 -10.39 6.73
N PRO A 142 -23.16 -11.59 6.87
CA PRO A 142 -23.06 -12.34 8.12
C PRO A 142 -21.61 -12.77 8.36
N THR A 143 -21.10 -12.47 9.56
CA THR A 143 -19.76 -12.85 9.99
C THR A 143 -19.80 -14.08 10.89
N CYS A 144 -18.92 -15.05 10.66
CA CYS A 144 -18.71 -16.17 11.57
C CYS A 144 -17.42 -15.95 12.36
N GLY A 145 -17.49 -16.10 13.69
CA GLY A 145 -16.33 -16.05 14.59
C GLY A 145 -16.15 -17.37 15.33
N ALA A 146 -14.92 -17.64 15.78
CA ALA A 146 -14.61 -18.77 16.63
C ALA A 146 -13.77 -18.32 17.84
N MET A 147 -14.08 -18.86 19.02
CA MET A 147 -13.28 -18.66 20.24
C MET A 147 -12.53 -19.94 20.54
N LEU A 148 -11.20 -19.86 20.60
CA LEU A 148 -10.34 -21.00 20.89
C LEU A 148 -9.97 -21.00 22.37
N LEU A 149 -10.53 -21.96 23.10
CA LEU A 149 -10.27 -22.17 24.53
C LEU A 149 -9.21 -23.25 24.73
N ASP A 150 -8.42 -23.10 25.80
CA ASP A 150 -7.57 -24.19 26.27
C ASP A 150 -8.40 -25.36 26.85
N GLN A 151 -7.76 -26.51 27.11
CA GLN A 151 -8.43 -27.70 27.65
C GLN A 151 -9.08 -27.46 29.02
N SER A 152 -8.60 -26.46 29.77
CA SER A 152 -9.16 -26.09 31.07
C SER A 152 -10.36 -25.13 30.95
N GLN A 153 -10.64 -24.63 29.74
CA GLN A 153 -11.66 -23.61 29.46
C GLN A 153 -11.45 -22.31 30.26
N THR A 154 -10.24 -22.05 30.76
CA THR A 154 -9.94 -20.86 31.59
C THR A 154 -9.11 -19.81 30.87
N LYS A 155 -8.45 -20.18 29.77
CA LYS A 155 -7.68 -19.24 28.96
C LYS A 155 -8.17 -19.26 27.53
N GLU A 156 -8.42 -18.07 27.02
CA GLU A 156 -8.65 -17.82 25.61
C GLU A 156 -7.32 -17.42 24.98
N ARG A 157 -6.94 -18.08 23.88
CA ARG A 157 -5.76 -17.68 23.10
C ARG A 157 -6.24 -16.82 21.95
N LEU A 158 -6.19 -15.50 22.14
CA LEU A 158 -6.37 -14.57 21.03
C LEU A 158 -5.20 -14.75 20.05
N PRO A 159 -5.45 -14.95 18.75
CA PRO A 159 -4.40 -14.87 17.75
C PRO A 159 -3.83 -13.45 17.80
N VAL A 160 -2.60 -13.32 18.30
CA VAL A 160 -1.86 -12.06 18.27
C VAL A 160 -1.36 -11.89 16.83
N PRO A 161 -1.66 -10.77 16.16
CA PRO A 161 -1.08 -10.50 14.85
C PRO A 161 0.45 -10.48 14.93
N GLU A 162 1.11 -11.23 14.04
CA GLU A 162 2.57 -11.42 14.03
C GLU A 162 3.36 -10.09 13.98
N LYS A 163 2.77 -9.03 13.42
CA LYS A 163 3.36 -7.67 13.37
C LYS A 163 3.59 -7.00 14.75
N LEU A 164 3.15 -7.60 15.87
CA LEU A 164 3.42 -7.12 17.24
C LEU A 164 4.63 -7.76 17.93
N GLU A 165 5.23 -8.80 17.35
CA GLU A 165 6.37 -9.51 17.95
C GLU A 165 7.74 -8.96 17.51
N ALA A 166 7.81 -8.16 16.44
CA ALA A 166 9.07 -7.61 15.89
C ALA A 166 9.64 -6.39 16.66
N GLY A 167 9.21 -6.15 17.90
CA GLY A 167 9.55 -4.95 18.67
C GLY A 167 9.91 -5.20 20.14
N ARG A 168 10.52 -6.35 20.48
CA ARG A 168 11.12 -6.58 21.81
C ARG A 168 12.57 -7.00 21.72
#